data_AF-A0A1V9Y4F9-F1
#
_entry.id   AF-A0A1V9Y4F9-F1
#
_cell.length_a   1.000
_cell.length_b   1.000
_cell.length_c   1.000
_cell.angle_alpha   90.00
_cell.angle_beta   90.00
_cell.angle_gamma   90.00
#
_symmetry.space_group_name_H-M   'P 1'
#
loop_
_entity.id
_entity.type
_entity.pdbx_description
1 polymer ?
#
loop_
_entity_poly.entity_id
_entity_poly.type
_entity_poly.pdbx_seq_one_letter_code
_entity_poly.pdbx_strand_id
1 'polypeptide(L)'
;MMGQPLFRTPLSAIPEAPPLLPVLDWHSLDTHSPLYPYFAHIYYGGGDLWLDKTEVTTFVRAFIVQAIHEGKEMEPFDLDEGFDALESESERPGFVRLLQLIEELGLLVV
;
A
#
# COMPACT_ATOMS: atom_id res chain seq x y z
N MET A 1 40.66 -38.37 12.15
CA MET A 1 40.08 -37.56 11.07
C MET A 1 38.69 -37.14 11.50
N MET A 2 38.53 -35.91 12.01
CA MET A 2 37.23 -35.38 12.45
C MET A 2 36.69 -34.47 11.36
N GLY A 3 35.54 -34.83 10.79
CA GLY A 3 34.79 -33.98 9.86
C GLY A 3 34.13 -32.84 10.61
N GLN A 4 34.34 -31.61 10.14
CA GLN A 4 33.60 -30.44 10.60
C GLN A 4 32.23 -30.41 9.94
N PRO A 5 31.12 -30.28 10.69
CA PRO A 5 29.86 -29.89 10.09
C PRO A 5 29.85 -28.38 9.83
N LEU A 6 29.63 -28.01 8.57
CA LEU A 6 29.31 -26.65 8.13
C LEU A 6 28.10 -26.14 8.92
N PHE A 7 28.29 -25.12 9.75
CA PHE A 7 27.19 -24.31 10.26
C PHE A 7 26.58 -23.55 9.08
N ARG A 8 25.57 -24.14 8.44
CA ARG A 8 24.62 -23.39 7.63
C ARG A 8 23.80 -22.54 8.60
N THR A 9 24.15 -21.27 8.72
CA THR A 9 23.25 -20.27 9.27
C THR A 9 21.94 -20.38 8.48
N PRO A 10 20.77 -20.62 9.11
CA PRO A 10 19.53 -20.43 8.39
C PRO A 10 19.48 -18.95 8.00
N LEU A 11 19.36 -18.68 6.70
CA LEU A 11 18.94 -17.37 6.22
C LEU A 11 17.65 -17.07 6.99
N SER A 12 17.77 -16.14 7.93
CA SER A 12 16.70 -15.67 8.80
C SER A 12 15.49 -15.47 7.92
N ALA A 13 14.43 -16.22 8.20
CA ALA A 13 13.17 -16.12 7.51
C ALA A 13 12.85 -14.63 7.38
N ILE A 14 12.75 -14.16 6.13
CA ILE A 14 12.13 -12.87 5.86
C ILE A 14 10.82 -12.93 6.63
N PRO A 15 10.56 -12.03 7.59
CA PRO A 15 9.29 -12.05 8.29
C PRO A 15 8.23 -12.07 7.20
N GLU A 16 7.39 -13.10 7.19
CA GLU A 16 6.19 -13.14 6.35
C GLU A 16 5.46 -11.83 6.66
N ALA A 17 5.64 -10.85 5.78
CA ALA A 17 4.86 -9.64 5.84
C ALA A 17 3.40 -10.12 5.79
N PRO A 18 2.53 -9.64 6.69
CA PRO A 18 1.14 -10.00 6.64
C PRO A 18 0.64 -9.76 5.21
N PRO A 19 -0.31 -10.57 4.70
CA PRO A 19 -0.84 -10.42 3.36
C PRO A 19 -1.68 -9.14 3.32
N LEU A 20 -1.03 -7.98 3.36
CA LEU A 20 -1.61 -6.66 3.18
C LEU A 20 -1.70 -6.46 1.66
N LEU A 21 -2.66 -7.23 1.12
CA LEU A 21 -3.38 -7.16 -0.14
C LEU A 21 -2.74 -6.32 -1.26
N PRO A 22 -2.17 -6.94 -2.32
CA PRO A 22 -2.01 -6.25 -3.58
C PRO A 22 -3.37 -6.28 -4.29
N VAL A 23 -4.24 -5.32 -3.95
CA VAL A 23 -5.43 -5.00 -4.75
C VAL A 23 -5.01 -4.73 -6.20
N LEU A 24 -3.81 -4.19 -6.39
CA LEU A 24 -3.16 -3.92 -7.67
C LEU A 24 -1.88 -4.75 -7.80
N ASP A 25 -1.53 -5.16 -9.02
CA ASP A 25 -0.25 -5.85 -9.25
C ASP A 25 0.90 -4.84 -9.19
N TRP A 26 1.40 -4.60 -7.98
CA TRP A 26 2.42 -3.59 -7.74
C TRP A 26 3.75 -3.87 -8.48
N HIS A 27 4.04 -5.12 -8.86
CA HIS A 27 5.23 -5.43 -9.65
C HIS A 27 5.12 -4.93 -11.10
N SER A 28 3.90 -4.67 -11.56
CA SER A 28 3.61 -4.07 -12.87
C SER A 28 3.59 -2.54 -12.85
N LEU A 29 3.73 -1.91 -11.66
CA LEU A 29 3.79 -0.46 -11.54
C LEU A 29 5.04 0.09 -12.24
N ASP A 30 4.81 1.08 -13.11
CA ASP A 30 5.89 1.92 -13.62
C ASP A 30 6.61 2.61 -12.44
N THR A 31 7.94 2.56 -12.43
CA THR A 31 8.78 3.30 -11.46
C THR A 31 8.54 4.81 -11.46
N HIS A 32 7.97 5.37 -12.53
CA HIS A 32 7.55 6.76 -12.63
C HIS A 32 6.15 7.02 -12.08
N SER A 33 5.41 5.98 -11.68
CA SER A 33 4.09 6.12 -11.08
C SER A 33 4.20 6.81 -9.71
N PRO A 34 3.31 7.76 -9.40
CA PRO A 34 3.21 8.36 -8.06
C PRO A 34 2.98 7.32 -6.96
N LEU A 35 2.44 6.14 -7.29
CA LEU A 35 2.19 5.04 -6.36
C LEU A 35 3.47 4.30 -5.95
N TYR A 36 4.47 4.25 -6.85
CA TYR A 36 5.68 3.46 -6.66
C TYR A 36 6.41 3.72 -5.33
N PRO A 37 6.69 4.97 -4.90
CA PRO A 37 7.38 5.21 -3.63
C PRO A 37 6.58 4.70 -2.41
N TYR A 38 5.25 4.75 -2.44
CA TYR A 38 4.40 4.27 -1.35
C TYR A 38 4.43 2.74 -1.24
N PHE A 39 4.23 2.04 -2.35
CA PHE A 39 4.29 0.57 -2.36
C PHE A 39 5.70 0.05 -2.09
N ALA A 40 6.74 0.71 -2.60
CA ALA A 40 8.12 0.37 -2.28
C ALA A 40 8.40 0.54 -0.78
N HIS A 41 7.91 1.62 -0.15
CA HIS A 41 8.05 1.81 1.29
C HIS A 41 7.46 0.64 2.08
N ILE A 42 6.22 0.27 1.80
CA ILE A 42 5.53 -0.86 2.46
C ILE A 42 6.29 -2.17 2.21
N TYR A 43 6.67 -2.44 0.95
CA TYR A 43 7.32 -3.69 0.55
C TYR A 43 8.67 -3.90 1.25
N TYR A 44 9.48 -2.84 1.39
CA TYR A 44 10.77 -2.89 2.08
C TYR A 44 10.65 -2.80 3.62
N GLY A 45 9.47 -3.04 4.17
CA GLY A 45 9.23 -3.09 5.63
C GLY A 45 9.14 -1.72 6.28
N GLY A 46 8.84 -0.68 5.50
CA GLY A 46 8.46 0.63 6.01
C GLY A 46 7.21 0.57 6.87
N GLY A 47 7.08 1.51 7.80
CA GLY A 47 5.89 1.64 8.63
C GLY A 47 4.70 2.23 7.86
N ASP A 48 3.56 2.33 8.52
CA ASP A 48 2.42 3.04 7.96
C ASP A 48 2.73 4.54 7.83
N LEU A 49 2.26 5.15 6.74
CA LEU A 49 2.49 6.56 6.42
C LEU A 49 1.24 7.37 6.74
N TRP A 50 1.46 8.60 7.20
CA TRP A 50 0.40 9.58 7.41
C TRP A 50 0.34 10.50 6.22
N LEU A 51 -0.81 10.53 5.54
CA LEU A 51 -1.03 11.33 4.34
C LEU A 51 -2.00 12.47 4.65
N ASP A 52 -1.63 13.69 4.24
CA ASP A 52 -2.55 14.81 4.23
C ASP A 52 -3.55 14.74 3.04
N LYS A 53 -4.54 15.62 3.02
CA LYS A 53 -5.58 15.64 1.98
C LYS A 53 -5.03 15.77 0.55
N THR A 54 -3.92 16.49 0.36
CA THR A 54 -3.28 16.68 -0.95
C THR A 54 -2.58 15.39 -1.40
N GLU A 55 -1.88 14.75 -0.47
CA GLU A 55 -1.21 13.47 -0.68
C GLU A 55 -2.24 12.36 -0.98
N VAL A 56 -3.33 12.28 -0.21
CA VAL A 56 -4.45 11.36 -0.45
C VAL A 56 -5.04 11.57 -1.84
N THR A 57 -5.35 12.81 -2.20
CA THR A 57 -5.91 13.13 -3.52
C THR A 57 -5.00 12.67 -4.65
N THR A 58 -3.69 12.89 -4.50
CA THR A 58 -2.69 12.48 -5.48
C THR A 58 -2.61 10.95 -5.58
N PHE A 59 -2.58 10.28 -4.42
CA PHE A 59 -2.54 8.82 -4.33
C PHE A 59 -3.77 8.19 -4.98
N VAL A 60 -4.97 8.60 -4.59
CA VAL A 60 -6.24 8.05 -5.09
C VAL A 60 -6.37 8.22 -6.61
N ARG A 61 -6.00 9.39 -7.15
CA ARG A 61 -6.00 9.59 -8.60
C ARG A 61 -5.06 8.64 -9.32
N ALA A 62 -3.85 8.45 -8.81
CA ALA A 62 -2.90 7.52 -9.39
C ALA A 62 -3.39 6.07 -9.27
N PHE A 63 -4.03 5.71 -8.15
CA PHE A 63 -4.65 4.41 -7.91
C PHE A 63 -5.73 4.10 -8.92
N ILE A 64 -6.67 5.02 -9.15
CA ILE A 64 -7.74 4.85 -10.16
C ILE A 64 -7.14 4.65 -11.55
N VAL A 65 -6.14 5.45 -11.94
CA VAL A 65 -5.46 5.30 -13.24
C VAL A 65 -4.83 3.91 -13.37
N GLN A 66 -4.18 3.42 -12.32
CA GLN A 66 -3.58 2.08 -12.31
C GLN A 66 -4.65 0.97 -12.38
N ALA A 67 -5.74 1.09 -11.62
CA ALA A 67 -6.85 0.13 -11.66
C ALA A 67 -7.42 0.01 -13.08
N ILE A 68 -7.67 1.15 -13.75
CA ILE A 68 -8.12 1.19 -15.14
C ILE A 68 -7.10 0.55 -16.09
N HIS A 69 -5.81 0.82 -15.87
CA HIS A 69 -4.74 0.22 -16.68
C HIS A 69 -4.69 -1.31 -16.56
N GLU A 70 -4.97 -1.83 -15.36
CA GLU A 70 -5.08 -3.27 -15.09
C GLU A 70 -6.42 -3.87 -15.56
N GLY A 71 -7.31 -3.08 -16.16
CA GLY A 71 -8.62 -3.52 -16.65
C GLY A 71 -9.65 -3.75 -15.55
N LYS A 72 -9.45 -3.14 -14.38
CA LYS A 72 -10.35 -3.23 -13.23
C LYS A 72 -11.33 -2.07 -13.24
N GLU A 73 -12.52 -2.32 -12.71
CA GLU A 73 -13.52 -1.28 -12.48
C GLU A 73 -13.45 -0.81 -11.04
N MET A 74 -13.86 0.45 -10.80
CA MET A 74 -13.99 1.00 -9.46
C MET A 74 -15.41 1.49 -9.25
N GLU A 75 -16.01 1.09 -8.13
CA GLU A 75 -17.28 1.63 -7.68
C GLU A 75 -17.15 3.16 -7.50
N PRO A 76 -18.21 3.92 -7.82
CA PRO A 76 -18.19 5.37 -7.64
C PRO A 76 -18.17 5.73 -6.15
N PHE A 77 -17.31 6.67 -5.78
CA PHE A 77 -17.18 7.18 -4.42
C PHE A 77 -16.89 8.68 -4.42
N ASP A 78 -17.17 9.34 -3.29
CA ASP A 78 -16.78 10.73 -3.04
C ASP A 78 -15.47 10.75 -2.25
N LEU A 79 -14.44 11.40 -2.82
CA LEU A 79 -13.13 11.48 -2.22
C LEU A 79 -13.10 12.36 -0.97
N ASP A 80 -13.87 13.45 -0.95
CA ASP A 80 -13.91 14.35 0.20
C ASP A 80 -14.63 13.68 1.36
N GLU A 81 -15.76 13.02 1.11
CA GLU A 81 -16.48 12.24 2.13
C GLU A 81 -15.63 11.07 2.66
N GLY A 82 -14.94 10.34 1.77
CA GLY A 82 -14.04 9.26 2.16
C GLY A 82 -12.85 9.75 2.99
N PHE A 83 -12.27 10.90 2.63
CA PHE A 83 -11.21 11.51 3.43
C PHE A 83 -11.71 11.89 4.83
N ASP A 84 -12.83 12.61 4.91
CA ASP A 84 -13.39 13.09 6.18
C ASP A 84 -13.76 11.91 7.10
N ALA A 85 -14.29 10.82 6.53
CA ALA A 85 -14.58 9.58 7.26
C ALA A 85 -13.30 8.96 7.84
N LEU A 86 -12.26 8.76 7.01
CA LEU A 86 -10.98 8.20 7.45
C LEU A 86 -10.25 9.10 8.45
N GLU A 87 -10.32 10.42 8.25
CA GLU A 87 -9.74 11.41 9.17
C GLU A 87 -10.45 11.37 10.53
N SER A 88 -11.77 11.15 10.56
CA SER A 88 -12.52 11.08 11.82
C SER A 88 -12.12 9.91 12.71
N GLU A 89 -11.61 8.84 12.12
CA GLU A 89 -11.07 7.66 12.82
C GLU A 89 -9.56 7.77 13.11
N SER A 90 -8.93 8.83 12.60
CA SER A 90 -7.51 9.09 12.74
C SER A 90 -7.17 9.61 14.14
N GLU A 91 -6.07 9.10 14.68
CA GLU A 91 -5.45 9.65 15.89
C GLU A 91 -4.75 11.00 15.62
N ARG A 92 -4.66 11.40 14.35
CA ARG A 92 -3.93 12.58 13.89
C ARG A 92 -4.81 13.45 12.97
N PRO A 93 -5.41 14.53 13.49
CA PRO A 93 -6.24 15.43 12.70
C PRO A 93 -5.52 15.97 11.46
N GLY A 94 -6.20 15.98 10.33
CA GLY A 94 -5.72 16.38 9.02
C GLY A 94 -4.97 15.29 8.25
N PHE A 95 -4.85 14.08 8.80
CA PHE A 95 -4.08 13.00 8.20
C PHE A 95 -4.83 11.67 8.26
N VAL A 96 -4.62 10.84 7.26
CA VAL A 96 -5.10 9.45 7.20
C VAL A 96 -3.92 8.48 7.07
N ARG A 97 -4.13 7.23 7.47
CA ARG A 97 -3.14 6.16 7.33
C ARG A 97 -3.14 5.59 5.90
N LEU A 98 -1.97 5.42 5.31
CA LEU A 98 -1.81 4.87 3.96
C LEU A 98 -2.37 3.45 3.86
N LEU A 99 -2.08 2.58 4.83
CA LEU A 99 -2.57 1.21 4.77
C LEU A 99 -4.10 1.15 4.83
N GLN A 100 -4.71 1.95 5.70
CA GLN A 100 -6.17 2.07 5.80
C GLN A 100 -6.78 2.63 4.50
N LEU A 101 -6.13 3.62 3.88
CA LEU A 101 -6.55 4.15 2.58
C LEU A 101 -6.49 3.07 1.48
N ILE A 102 -5.42 2.27 1.43
CA ILE A 102 -5.27 1.17 0.45
C ILE A 102 -6.35 0.11 0.67
N GLU A 103 -6.66 -0.23 1.93
CA GLU A 103 -7.72 -1.19 2.27
C GLU A 103 -9.09 -0.71 1.77
N GLU A 104 -9.48 0.53 2.08
CA GLU A 104 -10.75 1.09 1.62
C GLU A 104 -10.84 1.17 0.09
N LEU A 105 -9.79 1.68 -0.57
CA LEU A 105 -9.73 1.68 -2.03
C LEU A 105 -9.80 0.26 -2.61
N GLY A 106 -9.26 -0.71 -1.89
CA GLY A 106 -9.33 -2.13 -2.23
C GLY A 106 -10.74 -2.69 -2.28
N LEU A 107 -11.59 -2.24 -1.37
CA LEU A 107 -12.99 -2.66 -1.31
C LEU A 107 -13.83 -2.09 -2.47
N LEU A 108 -13.36 -1.02 -3.10
CA LEU A 108 -14.04 -0.35 -4.21
C LEU A 108 -13.69 -0.93 -5.58
N VAL A 109 -12.68 -1.80 -5.67
CA VAL A 109 -12.24 -2.42 -6.93
C VAL A 109 -13.05 -3.69 -7.22
N VAL A 110 -13.59 -3.82 -8.44
CA VAL A 110 -14.51 -4.90 -8.89
C VAL A 110 -13.92 -5.73 -10.02
#